data_AF-A0A9E3WQT9-F1
#
_entry.id   AF-A0A9E3WQT9-F1
#
_cell.length_a   1.000
_cell.length_b   1.000
_cell.length_c   1.000
_cell.angle_alpha   90.00
_cell.angle_beta   90.00
_cell.angle_gamma   90.00
#
_symmetry.space_group_name_H-M   'P 1'
#
loop_
_entity.id
_entity.type
_entity.pdbx_description
1 polymer ?
#
loop_
_entity_poly.entity_id
_entity_poly.type
_entity_poly.pdbx_seq_one_letter_code
_entity_poly.pdbx_strand_id
1 'polypeptide(L)'
;MEQILERIWDSTSYVLGSAMRGFERGITSIFGSSNARSVRKLEPLIAHIGSMEAELQTFSDERLREKTQEFKRRLAAGETLDDILPEAFAVCREGGRRFLRMRHYDVQLIGGVVLHRGNIAEMVTGEGKTLVATLPAYLNALAGKGVHVVTVNDYLARRDMEWMAPLYMGLGLTVGAIQADMSVLEKQKAYSCDITYGTNNEFGFDYLRDNMRPAARGDRRYPPQFQQSQGRLNFAIIDEVDNILIDEARTPLIISGPAHADLKKYGTAERIARQLKRGEVDEEGNESGDFIVNEKDHHVHLTDSGVRKAEHAAGVESFYTAGNMEWPHLIDNALKAHYLYKRDVNYVVEGGKVVIVDEFTGRKMEGRQWSDGLHQAVEAKEGVTIKEETQTLATITLQNFFKLYDKISGMTGTAMT
;
A
#
# COMPACT_ATOMS: atom_id res chain seq x y z
N MET A 1 45.55 -38.41 5.84
CA MET A 1 46.36 -37.24 5.43
C MET A 1 45.46 -36.12 4.96
N GLU A 2 44.50 -36.36 4.05
CA GLU A 2 43.55 -35.34 3.57
C GLU A 2 42.67 -34.72 4.68
N GLN A 3 42.08 -35.53 5.58
CA GLN A 3 41.23 -35.00 6.67
C GLN A 3 41.95 -34.10 7.69
N ILE A 4 43.28 -34.21 7.80
CA ILE A 4 44.09 -33.37 8.70
C ILE A 4 44.37 -32.02 8.04
N LEU A 5 44.65 -32.03 6.73
CA LEU A 5 44.89 -30.82 5.94
C LEU A 5 43.61 -29.97 5.83
N GLU A 6 42.45 -30.61 5.68
CA GLU A 6 41.14 -29.94 5.61
C GLU A 6 40.79 -29.22 6.92
N ARG A 7 41.01 -29.89 8.07
CA ARG A 7 40.83 -29.28 9.40
C ARG A 7 41.80 -28.13 9.67
N ILE A 8 43.04 -28.24 9.20
CA ILE A 8 44.01 -27.15 9.32
C ILE A 8 43.54 -25.97 8.49
N TRP A 9 43.12 -26.19 7.24
CA TRP A 9 42.64 -25.12 6.34
C TRP A 9 41.41 -24.39 6.90
N ASP A 10 40.42 -25.13 7.42
CA ASP A 10 39.23 -24.55 8.07
C ASP A 10 39.61 -23.75 9.31
N SER A 11 40.53 -24.27 10.14
CA SER A 11 41.01 -23.57 11.34
C SER A 11 41.73 -22.26 11.00
N THR A 12 42.61 -22.27 9.98
CA THR A 12 43.29 -21.05 9.51
C THR A 12 42.34 -20.05 8.89
N SER A 13 41.32 -20.51 8.14
CA SER A 13 40.30 -19.66 7.54
C SER A 13 39.43 -18.99 8.60
N TYR A 14 39.08 -19.74 9.66
CA TYR A 14 38.31 -19.22 10.79
C TYR A 14 39.10 -18.19 11.61
N VAL A 15 40.39 -18.45 11.83
CA VAL A 15 41.30 -17.54 12.53
C VAL A 15 41.55 -16.27 11.71
N LEU A 16 41.76 -16.36 10.39
CA LEU A 16 41.89 -15.20 9.51
C LEU A 16 40.59 -14.37 9.48
N GLY A 17 39.43 -15.01 9.38
CA GLY A 17 38.13 -14.34 9.40
C GLY A 17 37.80 -13.71 10.76
N SER A 18 38.27 -14.30 11.86
CA SER A 18 38.17 -13.70 13.21
C SER A 18 39.10 -12.49 13.36
N ALA A 19 40.33 -12.58 12.83
CA ALA A 19 41.28 -11.47 12.82
C ALA A 19 40.82 -10.28 11.96
N MET A 20 40.23 -10.54 10.78
CA MET A 20 39.63 -9.51 9.93
C MET A 20 38.44 -8.80 10.62
N ARG A 21 37.56 -9.56 11.28
CA ARG A 21 36.45 -8.99 12.06
C ARG A 21 36.93 -8.20 13.28
N GLY A 22 38.02 -8.62 13.91
CA GLY A 22 38.69 -7.87 14.97
C GLY A 22 39.31 -6.56 14.47
N PHE A 23 39.89 -6.58 13.27
CA PHE A 23 40.45 -5.41 12.60
C PHE A 23 39.38 -4.40 12.17
N GLU A 24 38.26 -4.86 11.60
CA GLU A 24 37.09 -4.01 11.31
C GLU A 24 36.55 -3.34 12.56
N ARG A 25 36.33 -4.09 13.66
CA ARG A 25 35.90 -3.51 14.94
C ARG A 25 36.89 -2.48 15.50
N GLY A 26 38.20 -2.73 15.33
CA GLY A 26 39.25 -1.78 15.71
C GLY A 26 39.22 -0.48 14.89
N ILE A 27 38.95 -0.57 13.57
CA ILE A 27 38.80 0.61 12.70
C ILE A 27 37.53 1.39 13.05
N THR A 28 36.40 0.72 13.31
CA THR A 28 35.14 1.37 13.73
C THR A 28 35.27 2.04 15.09
N SER A 29 36.06 1.45 16.00
CA SER A 29 36.38 2.01 17.33
C SER A 29 37.28 3.25 17.28
N ILE A 30 38.18 3.36 16.30
CA ILE A 30 39.15 4.45 16.20
C ILE A 30 38.65 5.60 15.31
N PHE A 31 37.87 5.30 14.26
CA PHE A 31 37.40 6.29 13.27
C PHE A 31 35.91 6.65 13.37
N GLY A 32 35.18 6.01 14.29
CA GLY A 32 33.72 6.11 14.38
C GLY A 32 33.02 5.40 13.22
N SER A 33 31.77 4.97 13.42
CA SER A 33 30.96 4.47 12.31
C SER A 33 30.73 5.57 11.26
N SER A 34 30.43 5.19 10.01
CA SER A 34 30.02 6.15 8.97
C SER A 34 28.92 7.09 9.48
N ASN A 35 27.98 6.54 10.26
CA ASN A 35 26.88 7.28 10.87
C ASN A 35 27.35 8.29 11.91
N ALA A 36 28.30 7.94 12.78
CA ALA A 36 28.85 8.89 13.77
C ALA A 36 29.51 10.10 13.08
N ARG A 37 30.23 9.88 11.98
CA ARG A 37 30.82 10.98 11.18
C ARG A 37 29.75 11.83 10.52
N SER A 38 28.69 11.23 9.99
CA SER A 38 27.56 11.97 9.38
C SER A 38 26.81 12.82 10.41
N VAL A 39 26.61 12.31 11.63
CA VAL A 39 25.99 13.07 12.74
C VAL A 39 26.89 14.22 13.17
N ARG A 40 28.20 13.99 13.32
CA ARG A 40 29.16 15.03 13.71
C ARG A 40 29.20 16.21 12.74
N LYS A 41 28.99 15.97 11.44
CA LYS A 41 28.88 17.02 10.43
C LYS A 41 27.67 17.95 10.63
N LEU A 42 26.68 17.54 11.42
CA LEU A 42 25.51 18.37 11.74
C LEU A 42 25.76 19.31 12.92
N GLU A 43 26.78 19.07 13.77
CA GLU A 43 27.04 19.89 14.96
C GLU A 43 27.10 21.40 14.69
N PRO A 44 27.79 21.89 13.62
CA PRO A 44 27.81 23.33 13.34
C PRO A 44 26.43 23.89 12.99
N LEU A 45 25.61 23.13 12.27
CA LEU A 45 24.24 23.49 11.95
C LEU A 45 23.38 23.54 13.21
N ILE A 46 23.50 22.56 14.11
CA ILE A 46 22.77 22.54 15.38
C ILE A 46 23.18 23.71 16.27
N ALA A 47 24.46 24.03 16.34
CA ALA A 47 24.97 25.20 17.06
C ALA A 47 24.41 26.50 16.48
N HIS A 48 24.33 26.60 15.15
CA HIS A 48 23.73 27.76 14.48
C HIS A 48 22.24 27.90 14.82
N ILE A 49 21.47 26.80 14.77
CA ILE A 49 20.06 26.79 15.22
C ILE A 49 19.95 27.26 16.67
N GLY A 50 20.81 26.76 17.57
CA GLY A 50 20.83 27.14 18.98
C GLY A 50 21.17 28.61 19.21
N SER A 51 22.03 29.21 18.37
CA SER A 51 22.44 30.62 18.51
C SER A 51 21.29 31.62 18.33
N MET A 52 20.22 31.25 17.62
CA MET A 52 19.04 32.08 17.38
C MET A 52 18.04 32.05 18.55
N GLU A 53 18.22 31.14 19.51
CA GLU A 53 17.24 30.89 20.57
C GLU A 53 16.99 32.13 21.45
N ALA A 54 18.05 32.83 21.86
CA ALA A 54 17.93 34.00 22.74
C ALA A 54 17.14 35.14 22.08
N GLU A 55 17.31 35.34 20.77
CA GLU A 55 16.55 36.34 20.02
C GLU A 55 15.08 35.93 19.89
N LEU A 56 14.81 34.69 19.47
CA LEU A 56 13.45 34.20 19.26
C LEU A 56 12.60 34.19 20.54
N GLN A 57 13.21 33.96 21.71
CA GLN A 57 12.53 34.07 22.99
C GLN A 57 11.94 35.46 23.25
N THR A 58 12.51 36.52 22.65
CA THR A 58 12.01 37.90 22.82
C THR A 58 10.82 38.24 21.92
N PHE A 59 10.51 37.39 20.93
CA PHE A 59 9.45 37.67 19.97
C PHE A 59 8.06 37.54 20.63
N SER A 60 7.08 38.32 20.18
CA SER A 60 5.67 38.01 20.49
C SER A 60 5.20 36.79 19.69
N ASP A 61 4.06 36.22 20.04
CA ASP A 61 3.50 35.08 19.32
C ASP A 61 3.10 35.47 17.89
N GLU A 62 2.63 36.70 17.67
CA GLU A 62 2.36 37.25 16.34
C GLU A 62 3.63 37.33 15.51
N ARG A 63 4.72 37.87 16.08
CA ARG A 63 6.00 37.99 15.38
C ARG A 63 6.60 36.62 15.06
N LEU A 64 6.46 35.64 15.96
CA LEU A 64 6.90 34.27 15.69
C LEU A 64 6.08 33.63 14.56
N ARG A 65 4.77 33.88 14.53
CA ARG A 65 3.87 33.42 13.45
C ARG A 65 4.18 34.09 12.11
N GLU A 66 4.59 35.36 12.11
CA GLU A 66 4.98 36.09 10.89
C GLU A 66 6.19 35.47 10.18
N LYS A 67 7.10 34.80 10.91
CA LYS A 67 8.22 34.06 10.30
C LYS A 67 7.76 33.02 9.29
N THR A 68 6.62 32.34 9.53
CA THR A 68 6.03 31.41 8.56
C THR A 68 5.72 32.09 7.23
N GLN A 69 5.17 33.30 7.25
CA GLN A 69 4.87 34.06 6.03
C GLN A 69 6.13 34.57 5.35
N GLU A 70 7.14 34.97 6.14
CA GLU A 70 8.46 35.32 5.63
C GLU A 70 9.12 34.16 4.89
N PHE A 71 9.15 32.96 5.48
CA PHE A 71 9.70 31.77 4.84
C PHE A 71 8.94 31.40 3.57
N LYS A 72 7.60 31.44 3.58
CA LYS A 72 6.79 31.21 2.37
C LYS A 72 7.15 32.20 1.24
N ARG A 73 7.39 33.48 1.56
CA ARG A 73 7.84 34.48 0.57
C ARG A 73 9.25 34.20 0.05
N ARG A 74 10.18 33.82 0.93
CA ARG A 74 11.57 33.47 0.56
C ARG A 74 11.63 32.25 -0.37
N LEU A 75 10.84 31.21 -0.07
CA LEU A 75 10.69 30.05 -0.96
C LEU A 75 10.11 30.45 -2.33
N ALA A 76 9.12 31.35 -2.35
CA ALA A 76 8.56 31.86 -3.60
C ALA A 76 9.57 32.71 -4.41
N ALA A 77 10.55 33.33 -3.73
CA ALA A 77 11.63 34.09 -4.33
C ALA A 77 12.82 33.22 -4.81
N GLY A 78 12.78 31.90 -4.56
CA GLY A 78 13.76 30.93 -5.08
C GLY A 78 14.73 30.35 -4.06
N GLU A 79 14.64 30.72 -2.78
CA GLU A 79 15.37 30.01 -1.73
C GLU A 79 14.86 28.57 -1.60
N THR A 80 15.74 27.66 -1.18
CA THR A 80 15.42 26.25 -0.96
C THR A 80 14.98 25.99 0.48
N LEU A 81 14.39 24.81 0.72
CA LEU A 81 14.09 24.37 2.09
C LEU A 81 15.35 24.21 2.94
N ASP A 82 16.49 23.83 2.33
CA ASP A 82 17.76 23.70 3.03
C ASP A 82 18.33 25.07 3.44
N ASP A 83 18.12 26.12 2.63
CA ASP A 83 18.58 27.48 2.95
C ASP A 83 17.86 28.05 4.19
N ILE A 84 16.55 27.83 4.29
CA ILE A 84 15.74 28.32 5.43
C ILE A 84 15.72 27.35 6.62
N LEU A 85 16.26 26.14 6.48
CA LEU A 85 16.21 25.09 7.50
C LEU A 85 16.66 25.57 8.89
N PRO A 86 17.80 26.27 9.04
CA PRO A 86 18.28 26.67 10.36
C PRO A 86 17.29 27.56 11.09
N GLU A 87 16.76 28.58 10.39
CA GLU A 87 15.80 29.53 10.96
C GLU A 87 14.45 28.87 11.22
N ALA A 88 13.96 28.05 10.28
CA ALA A 88 12.69 27.34 10.41
C ALA A 88 12.72 26.35 11.59
N PHE A 89 13.84 25.65 11.80
CA PHE A 89 14.01 24.75 12.95
C PHE A 89 14.10 25.53 14.28
N ALA A 90 14.77 26.69 14.29
CA ALA A 90 14.82 27.55 15.47
C ALA A 90 13.42 28.07 15.84
N VAL A 91 12.64 28.53 14.85
CA VAL A 91 11.24 28.97 15.03
C VAL A 91 10.36 27.82 15.51
N CYS A 92 10.49 26.62 14.93
CA CYS A 92 9.73 25.45 15.35
C CYS A 92 10.09 25.01 16.78
N ARG A 93 11.36 25.06 17.17
CA ARG A 93 11.83 24.78 18.54
C ARG A 93 11.21 25.76 19.54
N GLU A 94 11.21 27.05 19.23
CA GLU A 94 10.58 28.07 20.08
C GLU A 94 9.06 27.87 20.13
N GLY A 95 8.42 27.50 19.01
CA GLY A 95 7.01 27.12 18.97
C GLY A 95 6.68 25.93 19.89
N GLY A 96 7.53 24.90 19.90
CA GLY A 96 7.41 23.77 20.84
C GLY A 96 7.49 24.21 22.30
N ARG A 97 8.46 25.09 22.62
CA ARG A 97 8.57 25.64 23.98
C ARG A 97 7.32 26.42 24.38
N ARG A 98 6.79 27.28 23.51
CA ARG A 98 5.67 28.16 23.83
C ARG A 98 4.33 27.44 23.90
N PHE A 99 4.02 26.66 22.87
CA PHE A 99 2.69 26.10 22.69
C PHE A 99 2.54 24.69 23.29
N LEU A 100 3.64 23.94 23.40
CA LEU A 100 3.64 22.59 23.98
C LEU A 100 4.35 22.51 25.33
N ARG A 101 5.06 23.57 25.75
CA ARG A 101 5.96 23.55 26.93
C ARG A 101 7.08 22.53 26.78
N MET A 102 7.49 22.23 25.54
CA MET A 102 8.52 21.25 25.22
C MET A 102 9.56 21.87 24.30
N ARG A 103 10.76 22.13 24.82
CA ARG A 103 11.90 22.60 24.02
C ARG A 103 12.60 21.40 23.39
N HIS A 104 12.79 21.40 22.06
CA HIS A 104 13.55 20.34 21.41
C HIS A 104 14.99 20.28 21.91
N TYR A 105 15.48 19.08 22.24
CA TYR A 105 16.90 18.83 22.51
C TYR A 105 17.73 18.86 21.22
N ASP A 106 19.05 18.95 21.35
CA ASP A 106 19.96 19.01 20.20
C ASP A 106 19.95 17.70 19.40
N VAL A 107 19.84 16.55 20.09
CA VAL A 107 19.65 15.24 19.45
C VAL A 107 18.34 15.16 18.65
N GLN A 108 17.30 15.87 19.09
CA GLN A 108 16.02 15.93 18.38
C GLN A 108 16.12 16.81 17.13
N LEU A 109 16.91 17.89 17.17
CA LEU A 109 17.21 18.66 15.96
C LEU A 109 17.99 17.82 14.94
N ILE A 110 18.96 17.02 15.39
CA ILE A 110 19.69 16.08 14.54
C ILE A 110 18.71 15.11 13.86
N GLY A 111 17.82 14.49 14.63
CA GLY A 111 16.77 13.61 14.10
C GLY A 111 15.90 14.32 13.06
N GLY A 112 15.49 15.56 13.34
CA GLY A 112 14.70 16.38 12.41
C GLY A 112 15.43 16.64 11.07
N VAL A 113 16.75 16.91 11.11
CA VAL A 113 17.55 17.11 9.89
C VAL A 113 17.69 15.80 9.10
N VAL A 114 17.89 14.67 9.78
CA VAL A 114 17.96 13.34 9.16
C VAL A 114 16.65 13.02 8.42
N LEU A 115 15.51 13.26 9.06
CA LEU A 115 14.19 13.10 8.46
C LEU A 115 13.97 14.05 7.29
N HIS A 116 14.33 15.33 7.42
CA HIS A 116 14.20 16.30 6.33
C HIS A 116 14.97 15.85 5.07
N ARG A 117 16.13 15.22 5.25
CA ARG A 117 16.97 14.69 4.17
C ARG A 117 16.49 13.36 3.58
N GLY A 118 15.34 12.85 4.03
CA GLY A 118 14.76 11.61 3.49
C GLY A 118 15.42 10.32 4.00
N ASN A 119 16.03 10.36 5.19
CA ASN A 119 16.67 9.20 5.80
C ASN A 119 15.85 8.65 6.97
N ILE A 120 16.30 7.52 7.53
CA ILE A 120 15.74 6.93 8.75
C ILE A 120 16.48 7.48 9.97
N ALA A 121 15.73 8.04 10.92
CA ALA A 121 16.24 8.44 12.23
C ALA A 121 15.98 7.33 13.26
N GLU A 122 17.02 6.59 13.62
CA GLU A 122 16.96 5.63 14.73
C GLU A 122 17.12 6.38 16.06
N MET A 123 16.07 6.36 16.88
CA MET A 123 16.00 7.06 18.15
C MET A 123 15.35 6.16 19.20
N VAL A 124 16.02 5.96 20.33
CA VAL A 124 15.52 5.11 21.42
C VAL A 124 14.14 5.58 21.88
N THR A 125 13.27 4.64 22.25
CA THR A 125 11.95 4.95 22.80
C THR A 125 12.07 5.90 24.00
N GLY A 126 11.30 6.98 23.99
CA GLY A 126 11.36 8.03 25.02
C GLY A 126 12.15 9.27 24.59
N GLU A 127 12.92 9.23 23.50
CA GLU A 127 13.63 10.40 22.93
C GLU A 127 12.70 11.44 22.28
N GLY A 128 11.38 11.22 22.29
CA GLY A 128 10.39 12.16 21.79
C GLY A 128 10.24 12.19 20.27
N LYS A 129 10.19 11.02 19.61
CA LYS A 129 9.95 10.86 18.15
C LYS A 129 8.82 11.75 17.61
N THR A 130 7.66 11.76 18.30
CA THR A 130 6.51 12.60 17.95
C THR A 130 6.86 14.09 17.88
N LEU A 131 7.64 14.59 18.86
CA LEU A 131 8.09 15.98 18.87
C LEU A 131 9.15 16.23 17.78
N VAL A 132 10.04 15.27 17.51
CA VAL A 132 11.06 15.36 16.45
C VAL A 132 10.40 15.55 15.08
N ALA A 133 9.33 14.82 14.79
CA ALA A 133 8.60 14.88 13.53
C ALA A 133 8.08 16.29 13.19
N THR A 134 7.82 17.13 14.20
CA THR A 134 7.33 18.49 13.99
C THR A 134 8.30 19.38 13.24
N LEU A 135 9.61 19.18 13.41
CA LEU A 135 10.65 19.98 12.76
C LEU A 135 10.63 19.82 11.23
N PRO A 136 10.81 18.61 10.66
CA PRO A 136 10.72 18.42 9.22
C PRO A 136 9.29 18.60 8.71
N ALA A 137 8.24 18.30 9.50
CA ALA A 137 6.87 18.55 9.07
C ALA A 137 6.62 20.05 8.87
N TYR A 138 6.97 20.90 9.84
CA TYR A 138 6.87 22.35 9.73
C TYR A 138 7.65 22.87 8.53
N LEU A 139 8.95 22.54 8.41
CA LEU A 139 9.80 23.02 7.33
C LEU A 139 9.24 22.65 5.95
N ASN A 140 8.92 21.37 5.72
CA ASN A 140 8.45 20.93 4.40
C ASN A 140 7.04 21.42 4.07
N ALA A 141 6.20 21.65 5.09
CA ALA A 141 4.87 22.23 4.91
C ALA A 141 4.91 23.68 4.41
N LEU A 142 6.01 24.42 4.64
CA LEU A 142 6.19 25.79 4.13
C LEU A 142 6.17 25.86 2.60
N ALA A 143 6.49 24.76 1.91
CA ALA A 143 6.38 24.69 0.44
C ALA A 143 4.92 24.65 -0.07
N GLY A 144 3.92 24.48 0.81
CA GLY A 144 2.50 24.48 0.44
C GLY A 144 2.06 23.25 -0.38
N LYS A 145 2.83 22.16 -0.32
CA LYS A 145 2.58 20.92 -1.08
C LYS A 145 2.03 19.77 -0.24
N GLY A 146 1.81 20.00 1.07
CA GLY A 146 1.35 18.99 2.01
C GLY A 146 2.48 18.11 2.57
N VAL A 147 2.29 17.66 3.81
CA VAL A 147 3.13 16.63 4.48
C VAL A 147 2.22 15.59 5.11
N HIS A 148 2.50 14.31 4.87
CA HIS A 148 1.79 13.21 5.49
C HIS A 148 2.63 12.64 6.63
N VAL A 149 2.07 12.62 7.85
CA VAL A 149 2.67 11.96 9.01
C VAL A 149 1.94 10.64 9.23
N VAL A 150 2.67 9.54 9.07
CA VAL A 150 2.10 8.19 9.11
C VAL A 150 2.37 7.56 10.45
N THR A 151 1.34 6.97 11.04
CA THR A 151 1.42 6.22 12.31
C THR A 151 0.84 4.82 12.12
N VAL A 152 1.02 3.95 13.11
CA VAL A 152 0.58 2.55 13.04
C VAL A 152 -0.92 2.34 13.27
N ASN A 153 -1.65 3.31 13.86
CA ASN A 153 -3.10 3.20 14.06
C ASN A 153 -3.81 4.56 14.18
N ASP A 154 -5.12 4.56 13.94
CA ASP A 154 -5.96 5.76 13.93
C ASP A 154 -5.96 6.52 15.28
N TYR A 155 -5.85 5.81 16.40
CA TYR A 155 -5.77 6.45 17.72
C TYR A 155 -4.49 7.29 17.84
N LEU A 156 -3.34 6.74 17.46
CA LEU A 156 -2.06 7.47 17.48
C LEU A 156 -2.06 8.62 16.48
N ALA A 157 -2.58 8.41 15.26
CA ALA A 157 -2.69 9.47 14.27
C ALA A 157 -3.47 10.68 14.82
N ARG A 158 -4.65 10.42 15.42
CA ARG A 158 -5.48 11.48 15.98
C ARG A 158 -4.85 12.11 17.22
N ARG A 159 -4.36 11.30 18.16
CA ARG A 159 -3.71 11.78 19.39
C ARG A 159 -2.52 12.68 19.07
N ASP A 160 -1.64 12.25 18.17
CA ASP A 160 -0.41 12.98 17.86
C ASP A 160 -0.71 14.24 17.06
N MET A 161 -1.71 14.19 16.17
CA MET A 161 -2.23 15.38 15.52
C MET A 161 -2.77 16.40 16.53
N GLU A 162 -3.67 15.99 17.42
CA GLU A 162 -4.26 16.86 18.45
C GLU A 162 -3.19 17.40 19.41
N TRP A 163 -2.21 16.57 19.78
CA TRP A 163 -1.13 16.97 20.67
C TRP A 163 -0.17 17.98 20.01
N MET A 164 0.19 17.79 18.74
CA MET A 164 1.12 18.70 18.03
C MET A 164 0.41 19.90 17.40
N ALA A 165 -0.92 19.90 17.30
CA ALA A 165 -1.71 20.97 16.68
C ALA A 165 -1.44 22.37 17.26
N PRO A 166 -1.31 22.58 18.60
CA PRO A 166 -1.01 23.91 19.15
C PRO A 166 0.27 24.52 18.58
N LEU A 167 1.31 23.70 18.33
CA LEU A 167 2.56 24.15 17.70
C LEU A 167 2.31 24.60 16.26
N TYR A 168 1.71 23.74 15.43
CA TYR A 168 1.50 24.07 14.02
C TYR A 168 0.57 25.26 13.84
N MET A 169 -0.55 25.28 14.56
CA MET A 169 -1.55 26.36 14.50
C MET A 169 -1.02 27.68 15.06
N GLY A 170 -0.24 27.62 16.16
CA GLY A 170 0.45 28.77 16.73
C GLY A 170 1.43 29.40 15.74
N LEU A 171 2.13 28.57 14.96
CA LEU A 171 3.00 29.01 13.87
C LEU A 171 2.25 29.32 12.56
N GLY A 172 0.92 29.21 12.52
CA GLY A 172 0.11 29.60 11.37
C GLY A 172 -0.01 28.57 10.24
N LEU A 173 0.27 27.30 10.53
CA LEU A 173 -0.07 26.18 9.65
C LEU A 173 -1.39 25.53 10.06
N THR A 174 -1.97 24.80 9.12
CA THR A 174 -3.15 23.96 9.33
C THR A 174 -2.74 22.49 9.46
N VAL A 175 -3.44 21.76 10.31
CA VAL A 175 -3.23 20.32 10.51
C VAL A 175 -4.56 19.58 10.59
N GLY A 176 -4.60 18.37 10.06
CA GLY A 176 -5.76 17.47 10.15
C GLY A 176 -5.34 16.01 10.32
N ALA A 177 -6.28 15.14 10.64
CA ALA A 177 -6.09 13.70 10.65
C ALA A 177 -7.15 13.02 9.78
N ILE A 178 -6.76 11.95 9.09
CA ILE A 178 -7.69 11.04 8.40
C ILE A 178 -7.97 9.81 9.28
N GLN A 179 -9.21 9.34 9.26
CA GLN A 179 -9.70 8.16 9.97
C GLN A 179 -10.58 7.33 9.02
N ALA A 180 -10.74 6.04 9.33
CA ALA A 180 -11.44 5.08 8.47
C ALA A 180 -12.90 5.42 8.15
N ASP A 181 -13.62 6.06 9.09
CA ASP A 181 -15.05 6.35 9.02
C ASP A 181 -15.38 7.73 8.42
N MET A 182 -14.38 8.49 7.99
CA MET A 182 -14.57 9.82 7.41
C MET A 182 -15.21 9.77 6.02
N SER A 183 -16.13 10.69 5.79
CA SER A 183 -16.68 10.95 4.46
C SER A 183 -15.62 11.53 3.52
N VAL A 184 -15.88 11.46 2.21
CA VAL A 184 -15.01 12.03 1.16
C VAL A 184 -14.74 13.52 1.41
N LEU A 185 -15.77 14.28 1.83
CA LEU A 185 -15.64 15.72 2.08
C LEU A 185 -14.75 16.01 3.28
N GLU A 186 -14.87 15.22 4.34
CA GLU A 186 -14.03 15.35 5.52
C GLU A 186 -12.58 14.98 5.20
N LYS A 187 -12.36 13.91 4.43
CA LYS A 187 -11.02 13.53 3.96
C LYS A 187 -10.41 14.62 3.08
N GLN A 188 -11.15 15.16 2.11
CA GLN A 188 -10.71 16.29 1.30
C GLN A 188 -10.28 17.48 2.18
N LYS A 189 -11.06 17.81 3.22
CA LYS A 189 -10.70 18.87 4.16
C LYS A 189 -9.39 18.56 4.91
N ALA A 190 -9.21 17.34 5.40
CA ALA A 190 -7.99 16.92 6.09
C ALA A 190 -6.75 16.93 5.17
N TYR A 191 -6.89 16.46 3.93
CA TYR A 191 -5.84 16.52 2.90
C TYR A 191 -5.59 17.94 2.36
N SER A 192 -6.46 18.90 2.67
CA SER A 192 -6.25 20.33 2.35
C SER A 192 -5.37 21.03 3.38
N CYS A 193 -5.09 20.41 4.53
CA CYS A 193 -4.22 20.97 5.54
C CYS A 193 -2.76 20.95 5.07
N ASP A 194 -1.94 21.85 5.61
CA ASP A 194 -0.50 21.87 5.34
C ASP A 194 0.17 20.56 5.82
N ILE A 195 -0.38 19.95 6.88
CA ILE A 195 0.07 18.68 7.45
C ILE A 195 -1.15 17.76 7.70
N THR A 196 -1.05 16.49 7.31
CA THR A 196 -2.11 15.49 7.49
C THR A 196 -1.55 14.26 8.20
N TYR A 197 -2.14 13.88 9.33
CA TYR A 197 -1.83 12.65 10.04
C TYR A 197 -2.75 11.52 9.57
N GLY A 198 -2.26 10.28 9.56
CA GLY A 198 -3.06 9.11 9.20
C GLY A 198 -2.29 7.82 9.38
N THR A 199 -2.93 6.72 8.99
CA THR A 199 -2.29 5.40 8.93
C THR A 199 -1.85 5.09 7.51
N ASN A 200 -0.88 4.19 7.37
CA ASN A 200 -0.47 3.62 6.09
C ASN A 200 -1.67 3.06 5.29
N ASN A 201 -2.58 2.36 5.98
CA ASN A 201 -3.80 1.80 5.41
C ASN A 201 -4.73 2.89 4.90
N GLU A 202 -5.02 3.93 5.69
CA GLU A 202 -5.91 5.02 5.25
C GLU A 202 -5.33 5.77 4.04
N PHE A 203 -4.04 6.13 4.08
CA PHE A 203 -3.40 6.78 2.93
C PHE A 203 -3.39 5.89 1.68
N GLY A 204 -3.09 4.61 1.82
CA GLY A 204 -3.03 3.68 0.70
C GLY A 204 -4.40 3.34 0.12
N PHE A 205 -5.41 3.12 0.95
CA PHE A 205 -6.78 2.89 0.49
C PHE A 205 -7.41 4.15 -0.11
N ASP A 206 -7.09 5.34 0.40
CA ASP A 206 -7.51 6.60 -0.24
C ASP A 206 -6.90 6.74 -1.63
N TYR A 207 -5.62 6.41 -1.79
CA TYR A 207 -4.97 6.39 -3.10
C TYR A 207 -5.66 5.40 -4.06
N LEU A 208 -5.94 4.17 -3.62
CA LEU A 208 -6.66 3.20 -4.45
C LEU A 208 -8.07 3.70 -4.81
N ARG A 209 -8.83 4.24 -3.84
CA ARG A 209 -10.17 4.80 -4.08
C ARG A 209 -10.12 5.97 -5.05
N ASP A 210 -9.13 6.85 -4.95
CA ASP A 210 -8.97 8.01 -5.82
C ASP A 210 -8.68 7.64 -7.28
N ASN A 211 -7.99 6.52 -7.51
CA ASN A 211 -7.78 5.99 -8.87
C ASN A 211 -9.04 5.32 -9.46
N MET A 212 -10.09 5.13 -8.66
CA MET A 212 -11.41 4.67 -9.13
C MET A 212 -12.45 5.80 -9.17
N ARG A 213 -12.10 7.03 -8.75
CA ARG A 213 -13.02 8.18 -8.82
C ARG A 213 -13.15 8.68 -10.26
N PRO A 214 -14.35 9.13 -10.67
CA PRO A 214 -14.59 9.63 -12.03
C PRO A 214 -13.91 10.97 -12.33
N ALA A 215 -13.44 11.72 -11.32
CA ALA A 215 -12.92 13.06 -11.51
C ALA A 215 -11.75 13.39 -10.58
N ALA A 216 -10.80 14.17 -11.10
CA ALA A 216 -9.72 14.74 -10.32
C ALA A 216 -10.23 15.80 -9.34
N ARG A 217 -9.44 16.04 -8.28
CA ARG A 217 -9.74 17.07 -7.29
C ARG A 217 -9.76 18.47 -7.92
N GLY A 218 -10.83 19.21 -7.69
CA GLY A 218 -11.04 20.56 -8.24
C GLY A 218 -11.75 20.62 -9.60
N ASP A 219 -12.16 19.47 -10.17
CA ASP A 219 -12.93 19.45 -11.41
C ASP A 219 -14.37 19.99 -11.19
N ARG A 220 -14.65 21.18 -11.74
CA ARG A 220 -15.93 21.87 -11.57
C ARG A 220 -17.13 21.15 -12.19
N ARG A 221 -16.91 20.14 -13.04
CA ARG A 221 -17.98 19.37 -13.69
C ARG A 221 -18.61 18.32 -12.78
N TYR A 222 -17.93 17.95 -11.70
CA TYR A 222 -18.36 16.89 -10.78
C TYR A 222 -18.56 17.45 -9.37
N PRO A 223 -19.58 17.01 -8.61
CA PRO A 223 -19.69 17.34 -7.19
C PRO A 223 -18.46 16.82 -6.40
N PRO A 224 -18.01 17.53 -5.33
CA PRO A 224 -16.79 17.16 -4.61
C PRO A 224 -16.77 15.72 -4.07
N GLN A 225 -17.92 15.15 -3.70
CA GLN A 225 -18.04 13.75 -3.25
C GLN A 225 -17.66 12.69 -4.30
N PHE A 226 -17.63 13.05 -5.59
CA PHE A 226 -17.23 12.18 -6.70
C PHE A 226 -15.78 12.43 -7.15
N GLN A 227 -15.10 13.40 -6.55
CA GLN A 227 -13.73 13.74 -6.88
C GLN A 227 -12.74 12.97 -6.00
N GLN A 228 -11.49 12.97 -6.42
CA GLN A 228 -10.36 12.50 -5.60
C GLN A 228 -10.26 13.25 -4.26
N SER A 229 -9.82 12.54 -3.23
CA SER A 229 -9.67 13.04 -1.87
C SER A 229 -8.24 13.53 -1.62
N GLN A 230 -7.26 12.69 -1.93
CA GLN A 230 -5.84 13.01 -1.85
C GLN A 230 -5.45 14.10 -2.85
N GLY A 231 -4.37 14.79 -2.51
CA GLY A 231 -3.64 15.66 -3.41
C GLY A 231 -2.36 15.00 -3.90
N ARG A 232 -1.38 15.83 -4.24
CA ARG A 232 -0.04 15.37 -4.60
C ARG A 232 0.66 14.71 -3.39
N LEU A 233 1.33 13.59 -3.62
CA LEU A 233 2.15 12.91 -2.62
C LEU A 233 3.54 13.57 -2.56
N ASN A 234 3.71 14.54 -1.66
CA ASN A 234 4.92 15.37 -1.59
C ASN A 234 5.96 14.84 -0.59
N PHE A 235 5.60 14.73 0.69
CA PHE A 235 6.54 14.25 1.72
C PHE A 235 5.82 13.38 2.74
N ALA A 236 6.35 12.18 2.98
CA ALA A 236 5.90 11.28 4.05
C ALA A 236 6.94 11.17 5.17
N ILE A 237 6.50 11.30 6.41
CA ILE A 237 7.27 10.97 7.61
C ILE A 237 6.60 9.77 8.25
N ILE A 238 7.27 8.63 8.28
CA ILE A 238 6.72 7.35 8.74
C ILE A 238 7.23 7.07 10.16
N ASP A 239 6.32 7.06 11.14
CA ASP A 239 6.62 6.57 12.49
C ASP A 239 6.58 5.04 12.53
N GLU A 240 7.46 4.45 13.33
CA GLU A 240 7.73 3.00 13.38
C GLU A 240 7.90 2.41 11.97
N VAL A 241 8.87 2.96 11.22
CA VAL A 241 9.13 2.63 9.81
C VAL A 241 9.46 1.15 9.58
N ASP A 242 10.08 0.49 10.56
CA ASP A 242 10.34 -0.95 10.57
C ASP A 242 9.03 -1.73 10.55
N ASN A 243 8.10 -1.42 11.44
CA ASN A 243 6.79 -2.07 11.45
C ASN A 243 6.03 -1.82 10.14
N ILE A 244 5.95 -0.56 9.69
CA ILE A 244 5.12 -0.21 8.51
C ILE A 244 5.71 -0.72 7.19
N LEU A 245 7.02 -0.59 6.97
CA LEU A 245 7.65 -0.92 5.68
C LEU A 245 8.19 -2.35 5.60
N ILE A 246 8.30 -3.07 6.72
CA ILE A 246 8.76 -4.46 6.76
C ILE A 246 7.61 -5.39 7.18
N ASP A 247 7.07 -5.21 8.39
CA ASP A 247 6.13 -6.18 8.98
C ASP A 247 4.74 -6.12 8.32
N GLU A 248 4.16 -4.93 8.18
CA GLU A 248 2.85 -4.73 7.56
C GLU A 248 2.91 -4.85 6.03
N ALA A 249 4.06 -4.57 5.44
CA ALA A 249 4.24 -4.54 3.99
C ALA A 249 4.30 -5.93 3.33
N ARG A 250 4.07 -7.00 4.10
CA ARG A 250 3.94 -8.39 3.61
C ARG A 250 2.65 -8.64 2.85
N THR A 251 1.59 -7.90 3.15
CA THR A 251 0.29 -8.06 2.51
C THR A 251 -0.03 -6.79 1.70
N PRO A 252 -0.41 -6.91 0.41
CA PRO A 252 -0.83 -5.75 -0.36
C PRO A 252 -2.18 -5.20 0.13
N LEU A 253 -2.41 -3.92 -0.13
CA LEU A 253 -3.74 -3.32 0.01
C LEU A 253 -4.57 -3.71 -1.21
N ILE A 254 -5.75 -4.28 -0.98
CA ILE A 254 -6.64 -4.79 -2.03
C ILE A 254 -8.04 -4.22 -1.80
N ILE A 255 -8.62 -3.62 -2.85
CA ILE A 255 -10.06 -3.34 -2.89
C ILE A 255 -10.70 -4.42 -3.77
N SER A 256 -11.56 -5.22 -3.15
CA SER A 256 -12.39 -6.20 -3.84
C SER A 256 -13.83 -5.69 -3.92
N GLY A 257 -14.52 -6.06 -5.00
CA GLY A 257 -15.94 -5.80 -5.16
C GLY A 257 -16.65 -7.01 -5.76
N PRO A 258 -17.99 -7.02 -5.73
CA PRO A 258 -18.75 -8.03 -6.45
C PRO A 258 -18.38 -7.94 -7.94
N ALA A 259 -18.11 -9.08 -8.56
CA ALA A 259 -18.14 -9.15 -10.00
C ALA A 259 -19.59 -8.86 -10.42
N HIS A 260 -19.82 -7.87 -11.28
CA HIS A 260 -21.14 -7.59 -11.87
C HIS A 260 -21.52 -8.67 -12.90
N ALA A 261 -21.40 -9.95 -12.51
CA ALA A 261 -21.86 -11.07 -13.29
C ALA A 261 -23.35 -11.26 -13.02
N ASP A 262 -24.17 -11.22 -14.07
CA ASP A 262 -25.57 -11.63 -13.97
C ASP A 262 -25.60 -13.14 -13.66
N LEU A 263 -25.83 -13.48 -12.38
CA LEU A 263 -25.85 -14.86 -11.90
C LEU A 263 -26.83 -15.75 -12.70
N LYS A 264 -27.85 -15.16 -13.34
CA LYS A 264 -28.79 -15.90 -14.20
C LYS A 264 -28.11 -16.49 -15.44
N LYS A 265 -27.01 -15.89 -15.90
CA LYS A 265 -26.27 -16.39 -17.06
C LYS A 265 -25.61 -17.73 -16.77
N TYR A 266 -25.14 -17.99 -15.55
CA TYR A 266 -24.62 -19.32 -15.17
C TYR A 266 -25.70 -20.39 -15.28
N GLY A 267 -26.91 -20.15 -14.76
CA GLY A 267 -28.04 -21.08 -14.92
C GLY A 267 -28.48 -21.25 -16.37
N THR A 268 -28.37 -20.20 -17.19
CA THR A 268 -28.69 -20.28 -18.62
C THR A 268 -27.63 -21.06 -19.39
N ALA A 269 -26.34 -20.82 -19.11
CA ALA A 269 -25.22 -21.54 -19.70
C ALA A 269 -25.27 -23.04 -19.34
N GLU A 270 -25.62 -23.37 -18.10
CA GLU A 270 -25.86 -24.75 -17.66
C GLU A 270 -26.97 -25.42 -18.48
N ARG A 271 -28.11 -24.74 -18.65
CA ARG A 271 -29.22 -25.22 -19.47
C ARG A 271 -28.80 -25.44 -20.92
N ILE A 272 -27.99 -24.55 -21.49
CA ILE A 272 -27.48 -24.66 -22.86
C ILE A 272 -26.53 -25.86 -22.96
N ALA A 273 -25.57 -25.98 -22.04
CA ALA A 273 -24.59 -27.07 -22.03
C ALA A 273 -25.26 -28.45 -22.04
N ARG A 274 -26.38 -28.63 -21.33
CA ARG A 274 -27.17 -29.88 -21.35
C ARG A 274 -27.83 -30.22 -22.70
N GLN A 275 -28.06 -29.22 -23.55
CA GLN A 275 -28.69 -29.39 -24.86
C GLN A 275 -27.68 -29.68 -25.97
N LEU A 276 -26.40 -29.38 -25.73
CA LEU A 276 -25.31 -29.64 -26.65
C LEU A 276 -24.93 -31.12 -26.62
N LYS A 277 -24.50 -31.65 -27.76
CA LYS A 277 -24.09 -33.04 -27.95
C LYS A 277 -22.57 -33.12 -28.06
N ARG A 278 -21.96 -33.95 -27.23
CA ARG A 278 -20.53 -34.27 -27.34
C ARG A 278 -20.26 -34.87 -28.72
N GLY A 279 -19.21 -34.40 -29.36
CA GLY A 279 -18.67 -35.00 -30.57
C GLY A 279 -17.28 -35.58 -30.36
N GLU A 280 -16.71 -36.02 -31.47
CA GLU A 280 -15.41 -36.66 -31.57
C GLU A 280 -14.61 -36.02 -32.71
N VAL A 281 -13.28 -36.10 -32.61
CA VAL A 281 -12.35 -35.69 -33.65
C VAL A 281 -11.92 -36.95 -34.39
N ASP A 282 -12.09 -36.99 -35.72
CA ASP A 282 -11.66 -38.12 -36.55
C ASP A 282 -10.14 -38.11 -36.81
N GLU A 283 -9.64 -39.15 -37.48
CA GLU A 283 -8.20 -39.27 -37.82
C GLU A 283 -7.70 -38.17 -38.77
N GLU A 284 -8.61 -37.48 -39.46
CA GLU A 284 -8.34 -36.39 -40.41
C GLU A 284 -8.41 -35.01 -39.73
N GLY A 285 -8.80 -34.95 -38.45
CA GLY A 285 -8.92 -33.73 -37.66
C GLY A 285 -10.28 -33.03 -37.77
N ASN A 286 -11.29 -33.66 -38.39
CA ASN A 286 -12.63 -33.08 -38.48
C ASN A 286 -13.38 -33.28 -37.16
N GLU A 287 -14.00 -32.21 -36.69
CA GLU A 287 -14.79 -32.22 -35.46
C GLU A 287 -16.27 -32.51 -35.77
N SER A 288 -16.82 -33.50 -35.08
CA SER A 288 -18.27 -33.77 -35.09
C SER A 288 -18.96 -33.17 -33.85
N GLY A 289 -20.29 -33.22 -33.82
CA GLY A 289 -21.08 -32.77 -32.67
C GLY A 289 -20.96 -31.28 -32.36
N ASP A 290 -21.47 -30.88 -31.19
CA ASP A 290 -21.55 -29.48 -30.77
C ASP A 290 -20.31 -29.05 -29.95
N PHE A 291 -19.59 -29.98 -29.32
CA PHE A 291 -18.37 -29.68 -28.57
C PHE A 291 -17.46 -30.89 -28.45
N ILE A 292 -16.16 -30.64 -28.25
CA ILE A 292 -15.14 -31.66 -28.08
C ILE A 292 -14.59 -31.60 -26.65
N VAL A 293 -14.43 -32.77 -26.03
CA VAL A 293 -13.83 -32.91 -24.70
C VAL A 293 -12.49 -33.59 -24.84
N ASN A 294 -11.43 -32.90 -24.44
CA ASN A 294 -10.09 -33.44 -24.33
C ASN A 294 -9.78 -33.69 -22.84
N GLU A 295 -9.96 -34.95 -22.42
CA GLU A 295 -9.72 -35.36 -21.02
C GLU A 295 -8.24 -35.32 -20.65
N LYS A 296 -7.34 -35.51 -21.64
CA LYS A 296 -5.89 -35.51 -21.42
C LYS A 296 -5.36 -34.10 -21.13
N ASP A 297 -5.81 -33.14 -21.92
CA ASP A 297 -5.43 -31.72 -21.76
C ASP A 297 -6.40 -30.98 -20.83
N HIS A 298 -7.36 -31.69 -20.24
CA HIS A 298 -8.34 -31.19 -19.30
C HIS A 298 -9.08 -29.94 -19.84
N HIS A 299 -9.49 -30.01 -21.10
CA HIS A 299 -10.06 -28.91 -21.87
C HIS A 299 -11.36 -29.31 -22.57
N VAL A 300 -12.27 -28.34 -22.74
CA VAL A 300 -13.48 -28.47 -23.54
C VAL A 300 -13.62 -27.23 -24.40
N HIS A 301 -14.00 -27.39 -25.67
CA HIS A 301 -14.33 -26.28 -26.56
C HIS A 301 -15.54 -26.61 -27.42
N LEU A 302 -16.29 -25.58 -27.78
CA LEU A 302 -17.38 -25.65 -28.76
C LEU A 302 -16.83 -25.83 -30.18
N THR A 303 -17.51 -26.65 -30.98
CA THR A 303 -17.29 -26.69 -32.44
C THR A 303 -18.02 -25.51 -33.10
N ASP A 304 -17.71 -25.19 -34.36
CA ASP A 304 -18.43 -24.17 -35.13
C ASP A 304 -19.95 -24.40 -35.15
N SER A 305 -20.37 -25.67 -35.23
CA SER A 305 -21.79 -26.03 -35.21
C SER A 305 -22.41 -25.84 -33.82
N GLY A 306 -21.66 -26.14 -32.76
CA GLY A 306 -22.08 -25.91 -31.39
C GLY A 306 -22.19 -24.44 -31.03
N VAL A 307 -21.28 -23.58 -31.52
CA VAL A 307 -21.36 -22.13 -31.37
C VAL A 307 -22.70 -21.62 -31.90
N ARG A 308 -23.08 -21.98 -33.15
CA ARG A 308 -24.36 -21.54 -33.74
C ARG A 308 -25.57 -22.02 -32.95
N LYS A 309 -25.54 -23.27 -32.48
CA LYS A 309 -26.63 -23.83 -31.68
C LYS A 309 -26.74 -23.16 -30.31
N ALA A 310 -25.60 -22.86 -29.70
CA ALA A 310 -25.50 -22.16 -28.43
C ALA A 310 -25.97 -20.70 -28.54
N GLU A 311 -25.61 -19.98 -29.62
CA GLU A 311 -26.09 -18.62 -29.91
C GLU A 311 -27.64 -18.58 -29.97
N HIS A 312 -28.23 -19.54 -30.71
CA HIS A 312 -29.68 -19.66 -30.80
C HIS A 312 -30.33 -19.98 -29.44
N ALA A 313 -29.74 -20.87 -28.65
CA ALA A 313 -30.27 -21.27 -27.34
C ALA A 313 -30.11 -20.17 -26.26
N ALA A 314 -29.10 -19.31 -26.40
CA ALA A 314 -28.90 -18.10 -25.60
C ALA A 314 -29.78 -16.93 -26.05
N GLY A 315 -30.38 -17.00 -27.25
CA GLY A 315 -31.24 -15.95 -27.80
C GLY A 315 -30.46 -14.73 -28.31
N VAL A 316 -29.23 -14.94 -28.77
CA VAL A 316 -28.34 -13.90 -29.29
C VAL A 316 -28.01 -14.15 -30.76
N GLU A 317 -27.80 -13.09 -31.52
CA GLU A 317 -27.46 -13.22 -32.95
C GLU A 317 -26.04 -13.72 -33.16
N SER A 318 -25.09 -13.22 -32.37
CA SER A 318 -23.76 -13.79 -32.29
C SER A 318 -23.04 -13.49 -30.98
N PHE A 319 -22.22 -14.43 -30.51
CA PHE A 319 -21.32 -14.23 -29.37
C PHE A 319 -20.25 -13.16 -29.62
N TYR A 320 -19.91 -12.88 -30.88
CA TYR A 320 -18.87 -11.89 -31.23
C TYR A 320 -19.39 -10.44 -31.30
N THR A 321 -20.62 -10.20 -30.84
CA THR A 321 -21.22 -8.85 -30.75
C THR A 321 -20.98 -8.25 -29.37
N ALA A 322 -20.89 -6.91 -29.31
CA ALA A 322 -20.71 -6.19 -28.05
C ALA A 322 -21.84 -6.51 -27.06
N GLY A 323 -21.47 -6.98 -25.87
CA GLY A 323 -22.42 -7.41 -24.82
C GLY A 323 -22.69 -8.92 -24.74
N ASN A 324 -22.22 -9.72 -25.71
CA ASN A 324 -22.42 -11.19 -25.73
C ASN A 324 -21.11 -12.00 -25.62
N MET A 325 -19.96 -11.33 -25.56
CA MET A 325 -18.63 -11.97 -25.61
C MET A 325 -18.32 -12.87 -24.40
N GLU A 326 -19.11 -12.81 -23.33
CA GLU A 326 -18.94 -13.65 -22.14
C GLU A 326 -19.58 -15.04 -22.29
N TRP A 327 -20.52 -15.22 -23.23
CA TRP A 327 -21.26 -16.48 -23.40
C TRP A 327 -20.38 -17.70 -23.71
N PRO A 328 -19.38 -17.63 -24.63
CA PRO A 328 -18.51 -18.76 -24.90
C PRO A 328 -17.82 -19.27 -23.64
N HIS A 329 -17.27 -18.36 -22.83
CA HIS A 329 -16.60 -18.70 -21.57
C HIS A 329 -17.56 -19.39 -20.58
N LEU A 330 -18.75 -18.81 -20.36
CA LEU A 330 -19.74 -19.38 -19.45
C LEU A 330 -20.17 -20.79 -19.87
N ILE A 331 -20.34 -21.03 -21.18
CA ILE A 331 -20.75 -22.33 -21.72
C ILE A 331 -19.60 -23.34 -21.63
N ASP A 332 -18.37 -22.93 -21.97
CA ASP A 332 -17.18 -23.78 -21.80
C ASP A 332 -17.02 -24.20 -20.34
N ASN A 333 -17.20 -23.30 -19.38
CA ASN A 333 -17.18 -23.63 -17.96
C ASN A 333 -18.30 -24.59 -17.54
N ALA A 334 -19.51 -24.41 -18.06
CA ALA A 334 -20.60 -25.35 -17.83
C ALA A 334 -20.29 -26.75 -18.39
N LEU A 335 -19.72 -26.82 -19.60
CA LEU A 335 -19.30 -28.09 -20.19
C LEU A 335 -18.13 -28.73 -19.41
N LYS A 336 -17.11 -27.95 -19.02
CA LYS A 336 -16.03 -28.42 -18.12
C LYS A 336 -16.61 -28.98 -16.83
N ALA A 337 -17.55 -28.27 -16.20
CA ALA A 337 -18.23 -28.71 -15.00
C ALA A 337 -18.94 -30.06 -15.22
N HIS A 338 -19.55 -30.30 -16.38
CA HIS A 338 -20.22 -31.58 -16.69
C HIS A 338 -19.25 -32.73 -16.97
N TYR A 339 -18.20 -32.51 -17.75
CA TYR A 339 -17.41 -33.58 -18.35
C TYR A 339 -16.06 -33.82 -17.66
N LEU A 340 -15.46 -32.78 -17.08
CA LEU A 340 -14.13 -32.84 -16.47
C LEU A 340 -14.20 -32.87 -14.94
N TYR A 341 -15.18 -32.20 -14.34
CA TYR A 341 -15.36 -32.18 -12.89
C TYR A 341 -16.47 -33.13 -12.44
N LYS A 342 -16.09 -34.23 -11.80
CA LYS A 342 -16.99 -35.28 -11.33
C LYS A 342 -17.25 -35.15 -9.84
N ARG A 343 -18.53 -35.29 -9.48
CA ARG A 343 -18.96 -35.40 -8.09
C ARG A 343 -18.38 -36.67 -7.46
N ASP A 344 -18.02 -36.57 -6.17
CA ASP A 344 -17.35 -37.58 -5.36
C ASP A 344 -15.92 -37.95 -5.85
N VAL A 345 -15.37 -37.17 -6.80
CA VAL A 345 -13.97 -37.27 -7.25
C VAL A 345 -13.27 -35.92 -7.08
N ASN A 346 -13.73 -34.89 -7.80
CA ASN A 346 -13.12 -33.55 -7.77
C ASN A 346 -13.81 -32.65 -6.72
N TYR A 347 -15.06 -32.95 -6.35
CA TYR A 347 -15.82 -32.21 -5.34
C TYR A 347 -16.94 -33.04 -4.72
N VAL A 348 -17.46 -32.56 -3.60
CA VAL A 348 -18.69 -33.06 -2.96
C VAL A 348 -19.68 -31.90 -2.76
N VAL A 349 -20.96 -32.22 -2.59
CA VAL A 349 -21.99 -31.24 -2.24
C VAL A 349 -22.44 -31.47 -0.80
N GLU A 350 -22.12 -30.54 0.09
CA GLU A 350 -22.43 -30.62 1.52
C GLU A 350 -23.02 -29.31 2.04
N GLY A 351 -24.10 -29.39 2.81
CA GLY A 351 -24.77 -28.20 3.36
C GLY A 351 -25.26 -27.22 2.27
N GLY A 352 -25.58 -27.73 1.07
CA GLY A 352 -25.96 -26.91 -0.07
C GLY A 352 -24.81 -26.11 -0.69
N LYS A 353 -23.56 -26.54 -0.51
CA LYS A 353 -22.36 -25.90 -1.07
C LYS A 353 -21.46 -26.93 -1.74
N VAL A 354 -20.76 -26.49 -2.78
CA VAL A 354 -19.70 -27.28 -3.43
C VAL A 354 -18.42 -27.17 -2.59
N VAL A 355 -17.84 -28.31 -2.24
CA VAL A 355 -16.56 -28.39 -1.51
C VAL A 355 -15.57 -29.19 -2.36
N ILE A 356 -14.43 -28.58 -2.68
CA ILE A 356 -13.40 -29.20 -3.51
C ILE A 356 -12.75 -30.35 -2.75
N VAL A 357 -12.49 -31.46 -3.45
CA VAL A 357 -11.74 -32.61 -2.94
C VAL A 357 -10.37 -32.60 -3.59
N ASP A 358 -9.33 -32.71 -2.78
CA ASP A 358 -7.96 -32.86 -3.26
C ASP A 358 -7.76 -34.24 -3.90
N GLU A 359 -7.35 -34.29 -5.17
CA GLU A 359 -7.27 -35.51 -5.97
C GLU A 359 -6.23 -36.53 -5.47
N PHE A 360 -5.21 -36.08 -4.74
CA PHE A 360 -4.15 -36.95 -4.25
C PHE A 360 -4.46 -37.50 -2.86
N THR A 361 -5.09 -36.68 -2.01
CA THR A 361 -5.27 -36.99 -0.59
C THR A 361 -6.72 -37.32 -0.22
N GLY A 362 -7.68 -37.02 -1.08
CA GLY A 362 -9.11 -37.15 -0.81
C GLY A 362 -9.63 -36.17 0.25
N ARG A 363 -8.81 -35.19 0.67
CA ARG A 363 -9.18 -34.24 1.71
C ARG A 363 -10.12 -33.18 1.15
N LYS A 364 -11.12 -32.80 1.95
CA LYS A 364 -12.02 -31.68 1.67
C LYS A 364 -11.27 -30.37 1.89
N MET A 365 -11.28 -29.51 0.87
CA MET A 365 -10.62 -28.20 0.85
C MET A 365 -11.64 -27.10 1.11
N GLU A 366 -12.10 -27.00 2.36
CA GLU A 366 -13.06 -25.98 2.77
C GLU A 366 -12.50 -24.56 2.54
N GLY A 367 -13.34 -23.66 2.03
CA GLY A 367 -12.97 -22.27 1.72
C GLY A 367 -12.23 -22.09 0.39
N ARG A 368 -11.80 -23.17 -0.28
CA ARG A 368 -11.19 -23.10 -1.62
C ARG A 368 -12.27 -23.10 -2.70
N GLN A 369 -12.09 -22.25 -3.71
CA GLN A 369 -12.93 -22.19 -4.91
C GLN A 369 -12.06 -22.35 -6.16
N TRP A 370 -12.65 -22.85 -7.25
CA TRP A 370 -12.00 -22.76 -8.55
C TRP A 370 -12.20 -21.35 -9.12
N SER A 371 -11.19 -20.82 -9.78
CA SER A 371 -11.21 -19.48 -10.34
C SER A 371 -11.99 -19.42 -11.66
N ASP A 372 -12.17 -18.20 -12.17
CA ASP A 372 -12.60 -17.91 -13.55
C ASP A 372 -14.00 -18.47 -13.88
N GLY A 373 -14.96 -18.36 -12.94
CA GLY A 373 -16.35 -18.77 -13.11
C GLY A 373 -16.63 -20.28 -13.05
N LEU A 374 -15.59 -21.12 -12.94
CA LEU A 374 -15.77 -22.59 -12.92
C LEU A 374 -16.50 -23.07 -11.65
N HIS A 375 -16.23 -22.46 -10.48
CA HIS A 375 -16.91 -22.85 -9.25
C HIS A 375 -18.42 -22.58 -9.33
N GLN A 376 -18.80 -21.43 -9.90
CA GLN A 376 -20.17 -21.04 -10.15
C GLN A 376 -20.84 -21.96 -11.17
N ALA A 377 -20.11 -22.42 -12.19
CA ALA A 377 -20.62 -23.40 -13.14
C ALA A 377 -20.89 -24.77 -12.51
N VAL A 378 -20.03 -25.23 -11.58
CA VAL A 378 -20.28 -26.46 -10.81
C VAL A 378 -21.44 -26.27 -9.83
N GLU A 379 -21.53 -25.11 -9.18
CA GLU A 379 -22.67 -24.76 -8.31
C GLU A 379 -23.99 -24.78 -9.11
N ALA A 380 -23.99 -24.21 -10.33
CA ALA A 380 -25.14 -24.23 -11.23
C ALA A 380 -25.51 -25.65 -11.67
N LYS A 381 -24.52 -26.47 -12.05
CA LYS A 381 -24.70 -27.89 -12.45
C LYS A 381 -25.38 -28.72 -11.36
N GLU A 382 -24.99 -28.50 -10.10
CA GLU A 382 -25.53 -29.23 -8.95
C GLU A 382 -26.82 -28.60 -8.39
N GLY A 383 -27.28 -27.49 -8.96
CA GLY A 383 -28.48 -26.78 -8.52
C GLY A 383 -28.36 -26.17 -7.12
N VAL A 384 -27.15 -25.85 -6.66
CA VAL A 384 -26.92 -25.18 -5.38
C VAL A 384 -26.92 -23.65 -5.55
N THR A 385 -26.94 -22.93 -4.44
CA THR A 385 -26.89 -21.46 -4.48
C THR A 385 -25.56 -20.98 -5.03
N ILE A 386 -25.59 -20.32 -6.19
CA ILE A 386 -24.42 -19.74 -6.83
C ILE A 386 -23.97 -18.52 -6.03
N LYS A 387 -22.71 -18.51 -5.60
CA LYS A 387 -22.13 -17.34 -4.92
C LYS A 387 -21.57 -16.34 -5.92
N GLU A 388 -21.80 -15.06 -5.66
CA GLU A 388 -21.12 -13.99 -6.40
C GLU A 388 -19.61 -14.13 -6.28
N GLU A 389 -18.92 -14.03 -7.41
CA GLU A 389 -17.47 -13.89 -7.42
C GLU A 389 -17.10 -12.53 -6.84
N THR A 390 -16.04 -12.51 -6.04
CA THR A 390 -15.36 -11.27 -5.70
C THR A 390 -14.18 -11.11 -6.64
N GLN A 391 -14.07 -9.93 -7.26
CA GLN A 391 -12.93 -9.59 -8.10
C GLN A 391 -12.10 -8.49 -7.44
N THR A 392 -10.80 -8.52 -7.67
CA THR A 392 -9.89 -7.44 -7.26
C THR A 392 -10.07 -6.26 -8.21
N LEU A 393 -10.51 -5.11 -7.70
CA LEU A 393 -10.69 -3.88 -8.46
C LEU A 393 -9.43 -3.03 -8.50
N ALA A 394 -8.69 -3.01 -7.39
CA ALA A 394 -7.45 -2.24 -7.26
C ALA A 394 -6.52 -2.89 -6.24
N THR A 395 -5.21 -2.81 -6.48
CA THR A 395 -4.19 -3.34 -5.57
C THR A 395 -2.93 -2.49 -5.59
N ILE A 396 -2.29 -2.34 -4.43
CA ILE A 396 -0.96 -1.74 -4.30
C ILE A 396 -0.24 -2.30 -3.07
N THR A 397 1.07 -2.53 -3.16
CA THR A 397 1.88 -2.85 -1.98
C THR A 397 2.25 -1.57 -1.22
N LEU A 398 2.43 -1.64 0.09
CA LEU A 398 2.86 -0.47 0.87
C LEU A 398 4.19 0.10 0.35
N GLN A 399 5.14 -0.74 -0.05
CA GLN A 399 6.41 -0.27 -0.60
C GLN A 399 6.22 0.52 -1.89
N ASN A 400 5.36 0.05 -2.79
CA ASN A 400 5.09 0.76 -4.04
C ASN A 400 4.29 2.04 -3.80
N PHE A 401 3.36 2.05 -2.83
CA PHE A 401 2.64 3.24 -2.45
C PHE A 401 3.59 4.34 -1.93
N PHE A 402 4.47 4.01 -0.98
CA PHE A 402 5.39 5.01 -0.42
C PHE A 402 6.45 5.50 -1.43
N LYS A 403 6.81 4.69 -2.43
CA LYS A 403 7.67 5.12 -3.54
C LYS A 403 7.05 6.21 -4.42
N LEU A 404 5.74 6.45 -4.33
CA LEU A 404 5.07 7.52 -5.10
C LEU A 404 5.30 8.93 -4.53
N TYR A 405 5.79 9.04 -3.28
CA TYR A 405 6.08 10.34 -2.69
C TYR A 405 7.36 10.94 -3.26
N ASP A 406 7.38 12.25 -3.48
CA ASP A 406 8.60 12.98 -3.91
C ASP A 406 9.73 12.82 -2.88
N LYS A 407 9.40 12.70 -1.60
CA LYS A 407 10.33 12.41 -0.51
C LYS A 407 9.68 11.51 0.55
N ILE A 408 10.46 10.57 1.09
CA ILE A 408 10.06 9.72 2.23
C ILE A 408 11.13 9.75 3.30
N SER A 409 10.72 9.67 4.56
CA SER A 409 11.59 9.55 5.72
C SER A 409 10.91 8.69 6.78
N GLY A 410 11.68 8.17 7.72
CA GLY A 410 11.13 7.33 8.78
C GLY A 410 11.85 7.48 10.10
N MET A 411 11.15 7.16 11.18
CA MET A 411 11.73 7.08 12.52
C MET A 411 11.35 5.75 13.15
N THR A 412 12.24 5.20 13.95
CA THR A 412 12.01 3.95 14.69
C THR A 412 12.99 3.85 15.86
N GLY A 413 12.68 2.98 16.81
CA GLY A 413 13.62 2.60 17.87
C GLY A 413 14.66 1.57 17.42
N THR A 414 14.40 0.87 16.31
CA THR A 414 15.11 -0.35 15.92
C THR A 414 15.23 -0.44 14.38
N ALA A 415 16.12 0.34 13.76
CA ALA A 415 16.29 0.33 12.30
C ALA A 415 17.42 -0.59 11.79
N MET A 416 18.46 -0.78 12.60
CA MET A 416 19.71 -1.46 12.19
C MET A 416 19.62 -2.98 12.07
N THR A 417 18.52 -3.60 12.51
CA THR A 417 18.25 -5.05 12.42
C THR A 417 17.46 -5.39 11.17
#